data_AF-A0A7J6UKN7-F1
#
_entry.id   AF-A0A7J6UKN7-F1
#
_cell.length_a   1.000
_cell.length_b   1.000
_cell.length_c   1.000
_cell.angle_alpha   90.00
_cell.angle_beta   90.00
_cell.angle_gamma   90.00
#
_symmetry.space_group_name_H-M   'P 1'
#
loop_
_entity.id
_entity.type
_entity.pdbx_description
1 polymer ?
#
loop_
_entity_poly.entity_id
_entity_poly.type
_entity_poly.pdbx_seq_one_letter_code
_entity_poly.pdbx_strand_id
1 'polypeptide(L)'
;MDQEDTLYASDEEIGKEKFVPADPKAHWVPDDMVTACSVCHEPFSVTRRKHHCRHCGRVVCAQCSEHRVVVPGVKAKVRVCDACEPLYSDLRNSALGEQLDAREQINESLKSALKEKYEEVEEFKTFLLAMTEGMAPVNQEGSPPGSAFSPQSDPDRVNFRELMIFVDLNQREMRKGYEKLKRDFDAEHSERVEKERNARLLAQRCLRAESECQKLRNVENERQEAREEADKQKTIIDNLKDRINR
;
A
#
# COMPACT_ATOMS: atom_id res chain seq x y z
N MET A 1 -45.73 -5.94 40.91
CA MET A 1 -47.01 -5.97 40.18
C MET A 1 -47.42 -4.54 39.84
N ASP A 2 -46.96 -3.88 38.79
CA ASP A 2 -45.83 -3.97 37.86
C ASP A 2 -45.76 -2.57 37.23
N GLN A 3 -44.57 -1.94 37.26
CA GLN A 3 -43.83 -1.46 36.08
C GLN A 3 -44.66 -0.70 35.02
N GLU A 4 -44.39 0.60 34.88
CA GLU A 4 -44.20 1.27 33.59
C GLU A 4 -43.62 2.68 33.85
N ASP A 5 -42.30 2.75 34.06
CA ASP A 5 -41.54 4.00 34.06
C ASP A 5 -41.08 4.31 32.63
N THR A 6 -41.72 5.32 32.05
CA THR A 6 -41.34 6.00 30.82
C THR A 6 -40.05 6.80 31.04
N LEU A 7 -38.98 6.48 30.31
CA LEU A 7 -37.80 7.34 30.18
C LEU A 7 -37.46 7.50 28.69
N TYR A 8 -38.12 8.50 28.08
CA TYR A 8 -37.61 9.17 26.90
C TYR A 8 -36.37 9.96 27.33
N ALA A 9 -35.18 9.48 26.96
CA ALA A 9 -33.95 10.28 26.99
C ALA A 9 -33.73 10.85 25.58
N SER A 10 -33.65 12.17 25.51
CA SER A 10 -33.57 12.99 24.31
C SER A 10 -32.30 12.79 23.49
N ASP A 11 -32.46 12.82 22.17
CA ASP A 11 -31.42 12.88 21.15
C ASP A 11 -30.64 14.19 21.19
N GLU A 12 -29.57 14.29 21.98
CA GLU A 12 -28.46 15.25 21.82
C GLU A 12 -27.49 15.08 23.01
N GLU A 13 -26.48 14.21 22.86
CA GLU A 13 -25.17 14.22 23.54
C GLU A 13 -24.46 12.85 23.46
N ILE A 14 -24.08 12.39 22.26
CA ILE A 14 -23.09 11.30 22.13
C ILE A 14 -21.90 11.81 21.33
N GLY A 15 -21.02 12.51 22.05
CA GLY A 15 -19.68 12.83 21.59
C GLY A 15 -18.80 11.57 21.55
N LYS A 16 -18.26 11.29 20.36
CA LYS A 16 -16.87 10.84 20.10
C LYS A 16 -16.19 9.84 21.08
N GLU A 17 -16.89 8.87 21.64
CA GLU A 17 -16.24 7.64 22.09
C GLU A 17 -16.35 6.57 21.00
N LYS A 18 -15.19 6.01 20.63
CA LYS A 18 -15.06 4.90 19.69
C LYS A 18 -15.88 3.73 20.23
N PHE A 19 -17.10 3.55 19.72
CA PHE A 19 -17.96 2.43 20.09
C PHE A 19 -17.31 1.13 19.63
N VAL A 20 -16.55 0.50 20.53
CA VAL A 20 -16.19 -0.91 20.43
C VAL A 20 -17.37 -1.63 21.10
N PRO A 21 -18.23 -2.35 20.35
CA PRO A 21 -19.30 -3.11 20.99
C PRO A 21 -18.66 -4.09 21.98
N ALA A 22 -19.02 -3.95 23.25
CA ALA A 22 -18.70 -4.94 24.27
C ALA A 22 -19.29 -6.29 23.82
N ASP A 23 -18.39 -7.22 23.49
CA ASP A 23 -18.65 -8.57 23.01
C ASP A 23 -19.54 -8.69 21.73
N PRO A 24 -18.95 -9.04 20.56
CA PRO A 24 -19.69 -9.36 19.35
C PRO A 24 -20.76 -10.46 19.52
N LYS A 25 -20.65 -11.30 20.56
CA LYS A 25 -21.64 -12.34 20.88
C LYS A 25 -22.87 -11.78 21.60
N ALA A 26 -22.76 -10.66 22.31
CA ALA A 26 -23.86 -10.07 23.08
C ALA A 26 -24.98 -9.50 22.19
N HIS A 27 -24.67 -9.16 20.93
CA HIS A 27 -25.61 -8.61 19.96
C HIS A 27 -25.83 -9.53 18.73
N TRP A 28 -25.47 -10.82 18.85
CA TRP A 28 -25.69 -11.76 17.76
C TRP A 28 -27.19 -12.09 17.65
N VAL A 29 -27.86 -11.46 16.68
CA VAL A 29 -29.29 -11.69 16.46
C VAL A 29 -29.49 -13.03 15.74
N PRO A 30 -30.34 -13.93 16.26
CA PRO A 30 -30.73 -15.15 15.57
C PRO A 30 -31.35 -14.85 14.21
N ASP A 31 -31.06 -15.68 13.22
CA ASP A 31 -31.54 -15.46 11.85
C ASP A 31 -33.07 -15.36 11.78
N ASP A 32 -33.80 -16.12 12.58
CA ASP A 32 -35.26 -16.20 12.55
C ASP A 32 -35.95 -14.87 12.93
N MET A 33 -35.26 -13.99 13.64
CA MET A 33 -35.79 -12.69 14.06
C MET A 33 -35.59 -11.58 13.01
N VAL A 34 -34.84 -11.86 11.94
CA VAL A 34 -34.49 -10.85 10.93
C VAL A 34 -35.07 -11.20 9.57
N THR A 35 -35.99 -10.36 9.10
CA THR A 35 -36.66 -10.51 7.79
C THR A 35 -35.98 -9.71 6.68
N ALA A 36 -35.22 -8.67 7.02
CA ALA A 36 -34.57 -7.78 6.05
C ALA A 36 -33.16 -7.35 6.47
N CYS A 37 -32.34 -6.96 5.49
CA CYS A 37 -30.97 -6.51 5.72
C CYS A 37 -30.92 -5.27 6.64
N SER A 38 -30.10 -5.29 7.69
CA SER A 38 -29.97 -4.13 8.60
C SER A 38 -29.26 -2.90 8.00
N VAL A 39 -28.83 -2.96 6.74
CA VAL A 39 -28.15 -1.85 6.04
C VAL A 39 -29.00 -1.33 4.88
N CYS A 40 -29.39 -2.20 3.94
CA CYS A 40 -30.20 -1.79 2.79
C CYS A 40 -31.71 -2.01 2.95
N HIS A 41 -32.16 -2.59 4.07
CA HIS A 41 -33.57 -2.85 4.40
C HIS A 41 -34.34 -3.74 3.41
N GLU A 42 -33.66 -4.30 2.42
CA GLU A 42 -34.22 -5.27 1.50
C GLU A 42 -34.49 -6.63 2.17
N PRO A 43 -35.62 -7.29 1.87
CA PRO A 43 -35.99 -8.57 2.46
C PRO A 43 -35.04 -9.69 2.04
N PHE A 44 -34.76 -10.60 2.97
CA PHE A 44 -33.99 -11.80 2.67
C PHE A 44 -34.81 -12.80 1.85
N SER A 45 -34.12 -13.57 1.00
CA SER A 45 -34.73 -14.56 0.12
C SER A 45 -33.77 -15.75 -0.07
N VAL A 46 -34.19 -16.77 -0.82
CA VAL A 46 -33.33 -17.93 -1.13
C VAL A 46 -32.03 -17.51 -1.82
N THR A 47 -32.08 -16.47 -2.65
CA THR A 47 -30.92 -15.90 -3.36
C THR A 47 -30.19 -14.84 -2.53
N ARG A 48 -30.91 -14.06 -1.71
CA ARG A 48 -30.32 -13.08 -0.78
C ARG A 48 -30.15 -13.70 0.60
N ARG A 49 -29.00 -14.37 0.82
CA ARG A 49 -28.66 -15.04 2.08
C ARG A 49 -28.25 -14.06 3.19
N LYS A 50 -28.44 -14.50 4.44
CA LYS A 50 -28.08 -13.78 5.67
C LYS A 50 -26.60 -13.93 6.00
N HIS A 51 -25.98 -12.86 6.47
CA HIS A 51 -24.60 -12.83 6.96
C HIS A 51 -24.47 -11.94 8.19
N HIS A 52 -23.71 -12.34 9.19
CA HIS A 52 -23.46 -11.47 10.35
C HIS A 52 -22.24 -10.57 10.18
N CYS A 53 -22.35 -9.33 10.62
CA CYS A 53 -21.19 -8.48 10.86
C CYS A 53 -20.47 -8.95 12.13
N ARG A 54 -19.18 -9.30 12.03
CA ARG A 54 -18.39 -9.77 13.19
C ARG A 54 -17.99 -8.65 14.15
N HIS A 55 -18.21 -7.39 13.76
CA HIS A 55 -18.00 -6.25 14.65
C HIS A 55 -19.27 -5.92 15.45
N CYS A 56 -20.42 -5.69 14.78
CA CYS A 56 -21.64 -5.20 15.44
C CYS A 56 -22.76 -6.25 15.59
N GLY A 57 -22.58 -7.49 15.15
CA GLY A 57 -23.55 -8.58 15.33
C GLY A 57 -24.78 -8.56 14.40
N ARG A 58 -25.03 -7.45 13.69
CA ARG A 58 -26.20 -7.29 12.80
C ARG A 58 -26.20 -8.27 11.61
N VAL A 59 -27.40 -8.63 11.16
CA VAL A 59 -27.63 -9.50 9.99
C VAL A 59 -27.77 -8.66 8.71
N VAL A 60 -26.91 -8.93 7.74
CA VAL A 60 -26.73 -8.15 6.51
C VAL A 60 -26.64 -9.05 5.28
N CYS A 61 -26.92 -8.53 4.09
CA CYS A 61 -26.75 -9.27 2.84
C CYS A 61 -25.30 -9.22 2.34
N ALA A 62 -25.00 -10.00 1.29
CA ALA A 62 -23.65 -10.08 0.72
C ALA A 62 -23.15 -8.73 0.18
N GLN A 63 -24.04 -7.98 -0.46
CA GLN A 63 -23.74 -6.66 -1.03
C GLN A 63 -23.42 -5.64 0.05
N CYS A 64 -24.09 -5.70 1.21
CA CYS A 64 -23.87 -4.77 2.32
C CYS A 64 -22.72 -5.16 3.27
N SER A 65 -21.91 -6.16 2.88
CA SER A 65 -20.87 -6.74 3.71
C SER A 65 -19.74 -7.36 2.89
N GLU A 66 -19.40 -6.75 1.76
CA GLU A 66 -18.39 -7.28 0.85
C GLU A 66 -16.99 -7.35 1.49
N HIS A 67 -16.75 -6.45 2.45
CA HIS A 67 -15.45 -6.24 3.05
C HIS A 67 -15.11 -7.24 4.18
N ARG A 68 -13.81 -7.57 4.26
CA ARG A 68 -13.24 -8.39 5.35
C ARG A 68 -12.05 -7.67 5.98
N VAL A 69 -12.11 -7.49 7.29
CA VAL A 69 -11.11 -6.73 8.07
C VAL A 69 -10.57 -7.56 9.23
N VAL A 70 -9.38 -7.22 9.72
CA VAL A 70 -8.84 -7.83 10.95
C VAL A 70 -9.41 -7.05 12.12
N VAL A 71 -10.22 -7.72 12.95
CA VAL A 71 -10.78 -7.11 14.16
C VAL A 71 -9.89 -7.43 15.37
N PRO A 72 -9.79 -6.53 16.37
CA PRO A 72 -9.06 -6.80 17.60
C PRO A 72 -9.47 -8.14 18.22
N GLY A 73 -8.49 -8.95 18.59
CA GLY A 73 -8.71 -10.28 19.17
C GLY A 73 -8.93 -11.42 18.17
N VAL A 74 -9.05 -11.15 16.87
CA VAL A 74 -9.16 -12.18 15.82
C VAL A 74 -8.00 -12.08 14.85
N LYS A 75 -7.22 -13.16 14.71
CA LYS A 75 -6.03 -13.19 13.83
C LYS A 75 -6.36 -13.18 12.33
N ALA A 76 -7.56 -13.60 11.95
CA ALA A 76 -7.99 -13.71 10.56
C ALA A 76 -8.91 -12.56 10.14
N LYS A 77 -8.93 -12.24 8.84
CA LYS A 77 -9.88 -11.27 8.28
C LYS A 77 -11.32 -11.82 8.36
N VAL A 78 -12.19 -11.09 9.04
CA VAL A 78 -13.61 -11.43 9.23
C VAL A 78 -14.52 -10.46 8.51
N ARG A 79 -15.72 -10.92 8.16
CA ARG A 79 -16.75 -10.12 7.47
C ARG A 79 -17.28 -9.02 8.39
N VAL A 80 -17.33 -7.81 7.87
CA VAL A 80 -17.99 -6.65 8.51
C VAL A 80 -18.99 -6.03 7.52
N CYS A 81 -19.99 -5.31 8.04
CA CYS A 81 -20.89 -4.54 7.18
C CYS A 81 -20.24 -3.22 6.76
N ASP A 82 -20.80 -2.60 5.72
CA ASP A 82 -20.24 -1.36 5.14
C ASP A 82 -20.28 -0.17 6.11
N ALA A 83 -21.16 -0.18 7.12
CA ALA A 83 -21.15 0.83 8.18
C ALA A 83 -19.96 0.65 9.15
N CYS A 84 -19.42 -0.56 9.26
CA CYS A 84 -18.34 -0.89 10.18
C CYS A 84 -16.96 -0.95 9.51
N GLU A 85 -16.89 -1.15 8.19
CA GLU A 85 -15.63 -1.15 7.44
C GLU A 85 -14.79 0.13 7.68
N PRO A 86 -15.36 1.35 7.62
CA PRO A 86 -14.59 2.58 7.73
C PRO A 86 -13.79 2.70 9.04
N LEU A 87 -14.34 2.14 10.13
CA LEU A 87 -13.69 2.14 11.44
C LEU A 87 -12.33 1.44 11.44
N TYR A 88 -12.13 0.49 10.52
CA TYR A 88 -10.90 -0.28 10.38
C TYR A 88 -9.99 0.24 9.27
N SER A 89 -10.55 0.87 8.23
CA SER A 89 -9.75 1.49 7.18
C SER A 89 -9.01 2.72 7.71
N ASP A 90 -9.65 3.55 8.54
CA ASP A 90 -8.99 4.70 9.19
C ASP A 90 -7.85 4.28 10.13
N LEU A 91 -8.08 3.25 10.96
CA LEU A 91 -7.03 2.70 11.83
C LEU A 91 -5.84 2.15 11.03
N ARG A 92 -6.13 1.43 9.94
CA ARG A 92 -5.09 0.89 9.05
C ARG A 92 -4.32 2.02 8.35
N ASN A 93 -5.02 3.04 7.87
CA ASN A 93 -4.42 4.16 7.16
C ASN A 93 -3.56 5.01 8.11
N SER A 94 -4.00 5.21 9.35
CA SER A 94 -3.21 5.90 10.39
C SER A 94 -1.93 5.12 10.72
N ALA A 95 -2.03 3.81 10.96
CA ALA A 95 -0.88 2.98 11.25
C ALA A 95 0.11 2.92 10.06
N LEU A 96 -0.40 2.91 8.83
CA LEU A 96 0.44 2.97 7.64
C LEU A 96 1.12 4.34 7.49
N GLY A 97 0.41 5.43 7.79
CA GLY A 97 0.97 6.79 7.81
C GLY A 97 2.15 6.91 8.78
N GLU A 98 1.96 6.51 10.04
CA GLU A 98 3.02 6.51 11.06
C GLU A 98 4.24 5.68 10.63
N GLN A 99 4.03 4.53 9.99
CA GLN A 99 5.13 3.71 9.46
C GLN A 99 5.89 4.39 8.32
N LEU A 100 5.19 5.09 7.43
CA LEU A 100 5.81 5.83 6.32
C LEU A 100 6.63 7.00 6.85
N ASP A 101 6.10 7.75 7.81
CA ASP A 101 6.79 8.88 8.45
C ASP A 101 8.06 8.42 9.19
N ALA A 102 7.96 7.34 9.97
CA ALA A 102 9.11 6.74 10.64
C ALA A 102 10.20 6.31 9.65
N ARG A 103 9.80 5.72 8.51
CA ARG A 103 10.73 5.32 7.45
C ARG A 103 11.41 6.53 6.80
N GLU A 104 10.68 7.61 6.58
CA GLU A 104 11.24 8.85 6.04
C GLU A 104 12.26 9.46 7.01
N GLN A 105 11.93 9.52 8.30
CA GLN A 105 12.83 10.01 9.34
C GLN A 105 14.13 9.20 9.43
N ILE A 106 14.04 7.86 9.36
CA ILE A 106 15.22 6.98 9.33
C ILE A 106 16.09 7.27 8.09
N ASN A 107 15.48 7.43 6.91
CA ASN A 107 16.23 7.70 5.68
C ASN A 107 16.97 9.03 5.75
N GLU A 108 16.34 10.10 6.26
CA GLU A 108 17.01 11.40 6.42
C GLU A 108 18.13 11.34 7.45
N SER A 109 17.92 10.66 8.58
CA SER A 109 18.97 10.43 9.57
C SER A 109 20.16 9.66 8.98
N LEU A 110 19.90 8.63 8.17
CA LEU A 110 20.95 7.83 7.53
C LEU A 110 21.73 8.64 6.49
N LYS A 111 21.04 9.45 5.67
CA LYS A 111 21.68 10.35 4.71
C LYS A 111 22.59 11.36 5.39
N SER A 112 22.13 11.95 6.50
CA SER A 112 22.94 12.92 7.26
C SER A 112 24.20 12.28 7.83
N ALA A 113 24.08 11.12 8.47
CA ALA A 113 25.23 10.39 9.02
C ALA A 113 26.22 9.95 7.93
N LEU A 114 25.73 9.54 6.76
CA LEU A 114 26.58 9.19 5.62
C LEU A 114 27.34 10.41 5.09
N LYS A 115 26.69 11.57 5.04
CA LYS A 115 27.30 12.83 4.60
C LYS A 115 28.44 13.25 5.55
N GLU A 116 28.21 13.21 6.86
CA GLU A 116 29.23 13.51 7.88
C GLU A 116 30.45 12.59 7.73
N LYS A 117 30.22 11.28 7.54
CA LYS A 117 31.32 10.32 7.31
C LYS A 117 32.09 10.56 6.01
N TYR A 118 31.42 11.03 4.97
CA TYR A 118 32.10 11.37 3.71
C TYR A 118 32.98 12.62 3.86
N GLU A 119 32.50 13.63 4.60
CA GLU A 119 33.27 14.84 4.90
C GLU A 119 34.52 14.51 5.73
N GLU A 120 34.42 13.65 6.75
CA GLU A 120 35.58 13.16 7.53
C GLU A 120 36.65 12.49 6.64
N VAL A 121 36.22 11.65 5.68
CA VAL A 121 37.13 10.95 4.77
C VAL A 121 37.81 11.93 3.82
N GLU A 122 37.09 12.94 3.33
CA GLU A 122 37.67 13.92 2.41
C GLU A 122 38.67 14.84 3.12
N GLU A 123 38.42 15.23 4.38
CA GLU A 123 39.39 15.97 5.20
C GLU A 123 40.68 15.17 5.40
N PHE A 124 40.56 13.89 5.77
CA PHE A 124 41.72 13.01 5.95
C PHE A 124 42.52 12.86 4.64
N LYS A 125 41.83 12.77 3.50
CA LYS A 125 42.47 12.72 2.19
C LYS A 125 43.21 14.01 1.85
N THR A 126 42.62 15.18 2.12
CA THR A 126 43.31 16.48 1.93
C THR A 126 44.55 16.58 2.81
N PHE A 127 44.47 16.11 4.06
CA PHE A 127 45.63 16.06 4.96
C PHE A 127 46.78 15.20 4.40
N LEU A 128 46.48 13.99 3.90
CA LEU A 128 47.50 13.12 3.31
C LEU A 128 48.17 13.73 2.08
N LEU A 129 47.40 14.39 1.21
CA LEU A 129 47.94 15.07 0.02
C LEU A 129 48.91 16.19 0.41
N ALA A 130 48.57 17.02 1.41
CA ALA A 130 49.45 18.07 1.91
C ALA A 130 50.77 17.54 2.48
N MET A 131 50.76 16.37 3.13
CA MET A 131 51.99 15.73 3.61
C MET A 131 52.90 15.25 2.46
N THR A 132 52.34 14.89 1.31
CA THR A 132 53.13 14.44 0.15
C THR A 132 53.72 15.59 -0.67
N GLU A 133 53.09 16.77 -0.66
CA GLU A 133 53.59 17.97 -1.37
C GLU A 133 54.78 18.63 -0.66
N GLY A 134 54.97 18.37 0.64
CA GLY A 134 56.13 18.85 1.42
C GLY A 134 57.45 18.09 1.15
N MET A 135 57.42 17.03 0.34
CA MET A 135 58.60 16.23 -0.02
C MET A 135 59.16 16.66 -1.38
N ALA A 136 59.75 17.84 -1.47
CA ALA A 136 60.55 18.22 -2.64
C ALA A 136 61.79 17.31 -2.76
N PRO A 137 62.23 16.93 -3.98
CA PRO A 137 63.49 16.21 -4.13
C PRO A 137 64.63 17.14 -3.70
N VAL A 138 65.37 16.72 -2.68
CA VAL A 138 66.62 17.36 -2.29
C VAL A 138 67.61 17.15 -3.43
N ASN A 139 67.75 18.17 -4.29
CA ASN A 139 68.87 18.29 -5.21
C ASN A 139 70.11 18.71 -4.39
N GLN A 140 70.98 17.74 -4.09
CA GLN A 140 72.34 18.02 -3.62
C GLN A 140 73.28 18.05 -4.83
N GLU A 141 73.68 19.24 -5.25
CA GLU A 141 74.96 19.45 -5.94
C GLU A 141 76.04 19.72 -4.87
N GLY A 142 77.06 18.84 -4.79
CA GLY A 142 78.29 19.06 -4.00
C GLY A 142 78.77 17.87 -3.16
N SER A 143 79.72 17.08 -3.69
CA SER A 143 80.34 15.84 -3.14
C SER A 143 81.18 16.01 -1.85
N PRO A 144 81.52 14.91 -1.14
CA PRO A 144 82.85 14.28 -1.33
C PRO A 144 82.82 12.73 -1.42
N PRO A 145 83.92 12.07 -1.85
CA PRO A 145 83.96 10.64 -2.05
C PRO A 145 84.27 9.91 -0.74
N GLY A 146 83.52 8.84 -0.46
CA GLY A 146 83.88 7.86 0.57
C GLY A 146 82.83 7.68 1.65
N SER A 147 81.91 6.75 1.44
CA SER A 147 81.75 5.59 2.31
C SER A 147 80.70 4.68 1.69
N ALA A 148 81.05 3.40 1.59
CA ALA A 148 80.13 2.35 1.24
C ALA A 148 79.10 2.23 2.38
N PHE A 149 77.89 2.73 2.14
CA PHE A 149 76.73 2.37 2.94
C PHE A 149 75.64 1.95 1.97
N SER A 150 75.51 0.63 1.78
CA SER A 150 74.31 0.04 1.20
C SER A 150 73.16 0.32 2.17
N PRO A 151 72.09 1.03 1.77
CA PRO A 151 70.89 1.07 2.58
C PRO A 151 70.25 -0.31 2.48
N GLN A 152 70.37 -1.10 3.54
CA GLN A 152 69.48 -2.24 3.73
C GLN A 152 68.06 -1.69 3.72
N SER A 153 67.26 -2.17 2.76
CA SER A 153 65.84 -1.87 2.66
C SER A 153 65.15 -2.27 3.97
N ASP A 154 64.76 -1.26 4.74
CA ASP A 154 63.96 -1.42 5.95
C ASP A 154 62.64 -2.12 5.59
N PRO A 155 62.40 -3.36 6.06
CA PRO A 155 61.26 -4.17 5.65
C PRO A 155 59.90 -3.60 6.11
N ASP A 156 59.91 -2.63 7.05
CA ASP A 156 58.70 -2.01 7.59
C ASP A 156 58.41 -0.63 6.98
N ARG A 157 59.22 -0.18 6.01
CA ARG A 157 59.03 1.13 5.38
C ARG A 157 57.91 1.06 4.33
N VAL A 158 56.72 1.47 4.73
CA VAL A 158 55.56 1.62 3.84
C VAL A 158 55.92 2.53 2.66
N ASN A 159 55.83 1.98 1.45
CA ASN A 159 56.02 2.75 0.23
C ASN A 159 54.77 3.59 -0.03
N PHE A 160 54.77 4.84 0.44
CA PHE A 160 53.66 5.77 0.30
C PHE A 160 53.18 5.93 -1.15
N ARG A 161 54.07 5.79 -2.14
CA ARG A 161 53.68 5.83 -3.56
C ARG A 161 52.83 4.63 -3.97
N GLU A 162 53.18 3.43 -3.52
CA GLU A 162 52.36 2.23 -3.77
C GLU A 162 51.05 2.26 -2.98
N LEU A 163 51.08 2.76 -1.74
CA LEU A 163 49.88 2.93 -0.92
C LEU A 163 48.89 3.91 -1.57
N MET A 164 49.36 5.06 -2.08
CA MET A 164 48.50 6.01 -2.78
C MET A 164 47.92 5.43 -4.06
N ILE A 165 48.70 4.65 -4.84
CA ILE A 165 48.19 3.94 -6.01
C ILE A 165 47.08 2.95 -5.61
N PHE A 166 47.28 2.19 -4.54
CA PHE A 166 46.28 1.24 -4.04
C PHE A 166 44.99 1.95 -3.58
N VAL A 167 45.10 3.04 -2.83
CA VAL A 167 43.94 3.85 -2.38
C VAL A 167 43.18 4.42 -3.58
N ASP A 168 43.89 4.96 -4.58
CA ASP A 168 43.28 5.50 -5.81
C ASP A 168 42.52 4.42 -6.60
N LEU A 169 43.14 3.25 -6.77
CA LEU A 169 42.51 2.12 -7.46
C LEU A 169 41.27 1.64 -6.72
N ASN A 170 41.35 1.50 -5.39
CA ASN A 170 40.23 1.08 -4.58
C ASN A 170 39.08 2.11 -4.58
N GLN A 171 39.40 3.41 -4.50
CA GLN A 171 38.41 4.49 -4.63
C GLN A 171 37.71 4.48 -5.99
N ARG A 172 38.45 4.21 -7.08
CA ARG A 172 37.87 4.10 -8.44
C ARG A 172 36.92 2.90 -8.55
N GLU A 173 37.31 1.74 -8.03
CA GLU A 173 36.46 0.55 -8.05
C GLU A 173 35.19 0.75 -7.20
N MET A 174 35.31 1.34 -6.01
CA MET A 174 34.17 1.70 -5.18
C MET A 174 33.22 2.68 -5.88
N ARG A 175 33.76 3.69 -6.57
CA ARG A 175 32.96 4.65 -7.34
C ARG A 175 32.19 3.98 -8.48
N LYS A 176 32.85 3.11 -9.25
CA LYS A 176 32.19 2.31 -10.31
C LYS A 176 31.07 1.46 -9.74
N GLY A 177 31.30 0.82 -8.59
CA GLY A 177 30.30 0.03 -7.88
C GLY A 177 29.08 0.86 -7.49
N TYR A 178 29.30 2.04 -6.91
CA TYR A 178 28.23 2.97 -6.54
C TYR A 178 27.45 3.49 -7.75
N GLU A 179 28.14 3.93 -8.80
CA GLU A 179 27.50 4.41 -10.04
C GLU A 179 26.69 3.33 -10.74
N LYS A 180 27.13 2.06 -10.68
CA LYS A 180 26.36 0.93 -11.17
C LYS A 180 25.10 0.73 -10.31
N LEU A 181 25.25 0.67 -8.99
CA LEU A 181 24.12 0.47 -8.07
C LEU A 181 23.08 1.59 -8.20
N LYS A 182 23.53 2.84 -8.34
CA LYS A 182 22.65 3.99 -8.58
C LYS A 182 21.87 3.85 -9.88
N ARG A 183 22.54 3.48 -10.98
CA ARG A 183 21.86 3.24 -12.26
C ARG A 183 20.85 2.10 -12.18
N ASP A 184 21.20 1.01 -11.50
CA ASP A 184 20.31 -0.14 -11.31
C ASP A 184 19.05 0.27 -10.51
N PHE A 185 19.24 1.07 -9.44
CA PHE A 185 18.14 1.62 -8.64
C PHE A 185 17.24 2.57 -9.45
N ASP A 186 17.83 3.51 -10.19
CA ASP A 186 17.10 4.47 -11.03
C ASP A 186 16.30 3.74 -12.12
N ALA A 187 16.88 2.70 -12.73
CA ALA A 187 16.22 1.86 -13.73
C ALA A 187 15.02 1.09 -13.13
N GLU A 188 15.20 0.45 -11.96
CA GLU A 188 14.12 -0.26 -11.29
C GLU A 188 12.99 0.69 -10.87
N HIS A 189 13.33 1.88 -10.38
CA HIS A 189 12.36 2.91 -10.02
C HIS A 189 11.57 3.37 -11.25
N SER A 190 12.24 3.66 -12.36
CA SER A 190 11.62 4.05 -13.62
C SER A 190 10.66 2.97 -14.14
N GLU A 191 11.09 1.71 -14.14
CA GLU A 191 10.26 0.57 -14.55
C GLU A 191 9.01 0.44 -13.66
N ARG A 192 9.15 0.64 -12.34
CA ARG A 192 8.04 0.59 -11.39
C ARG A 192 7.01 1.69 -11.67
N VAL A 193 7.47 2.92 -11.90
CA VAL A 193 6.60 4.06 -12.23
C VAL A 193 5.84 3.82 -13.54
N GLU A 194 6.52 3.27 -14.55
CA GLU A 194 5.88 2.96 -15.83
C GLU A 194 4.85 1.82 -15.73
N LYS A 195 5.17 0.76 -14.98
CA LYS A 195 4.20 -0.32 -14.66
C LYS A 195 2.96 0.23 -13.97
N GLU A 196 3.12 1.13 -13.00
CA GLU A 196 2.00 1.74 -12.30
C GLU A 196 1.14 2.60 -13.22
N ARG A 197 1.76 3.40 -14.09
CA ARG A 197 1.06 4.18 -15.13
C ARG A 197 0.25 3.27 -16.05
N ASN A 198 0.85 2.19 -16.52
CA ASN A 198 0.19 1.22 -17.41
C ASN A 198 -0.98 0.51 -16.71
N ALA A 199 -0.83 0.15 -15.44
CA ALA A 199 -1.89 -0.45 -14.64
C ALA A 199 -3.10 0.51 -14.49
N ARG A 200 -2.85 1.80 -14.25
CA ARG A 200 -3.92 2.82 -14.19
C ARG A 200 -4.65 2.97 -15.52
N LEU A 201 -3.93 2.99 -16.64
CA LEU A 201 -4.54 3.04 -17.97
C LEU A 201 -5.38 1.80 -18.26
N LEU A 202 -4.91 0.62 -17.88
CA LEU A 202 -5.66 -0.63 -18.03
C LEU A 202 -6.94 -0.61 -17.20
N ALA A 203 -6.87 -0.20 -15.92
CA ALA A 203 -8.04 -0.07 -15.07
C ALA A 203 -9.10 0.88 -15.66
N GLN A 204 -8.68 2.02 -16.21
CA GLN A 204 -9.60 2.95 -16.87
C GLN A 204 -10.25 2.36 -18.14
N ARG A 205 -9.53 1.48 -18.87
CA ARG A 205 -10.11 0.76 -20.02
C ARG A 205 -11.11 -0.30 -19.56
N CYS A 206 -10.82 -1.03 -18.49
CA CYS A 206 -11.73 -2.00 -17.89
C CYS A 206 -13.05 -1.34 -17.45
N LEU A 207 -12.98 -0.21 -16.73
CA LEU A 207 -14.17 0.52 -16.29
C LEU A 207 -15.05 0.98 -17.46
N ARG A 208 -14.43 1.45 -18.56
CA ARG A 208 -15.17 1.82 -19.77
C ARG A 208 -15.84 0.60 -20.41
N ALA A 209 -15.13 -0.53 -20.50
CA ALA A 209 -15.71 -1.76 -21.03
C ALA A 209 -16.87 -2.26 -20.16
N GLU A 210 -16.76 -2.20 -18.84
CA GLU A 210 -17.83 -2.57 -17.92
C GLU A 210 -19.08 -1.70 -18.09
N SER A 211 -18.88 -0.39 -18.28
CA SER A 211 -19.97 0.55 -18.58
C SER A 211 -20.68 0.20 -19.88
N GLU A 212 -19.93 -0.11 -20.96
CA GLU A 212 -20.51 -0.56 -22.23
C GLU A 212 -21.26 -1.90 -22.10
N CYS A 213 -20.68 -2.87 -21.39
CA CYS A 213 -21.37 -4.13 -21.09
C CYS A 213 -22.67 -3.92 -20.32
N GLN A 214 -22.71 -2.94 -19.40
CA GLN A 214 -23.95 -2.61 -18.69
C GLN A 214 -25.01 -2.02 -19.63
N LYS A 215 -24.63 -1.15 -20.56
CA LYS A 215 -25.57 -0.62 -21.58
C LYS A 215 -26.16 -1.75 -22.43
N LEU A 216 -25.32 -2.68 -22.87
CA LEU A 216 -25.77 -3.85 -23.65
C LEU A 216 -26.74 -4.73 -22.85
N ARG A 217 -26.48 -4.96 -21.55
CA ARG A 217 -27.40 -5.68 -20.67
C ARG A 217 -28.76 -4.97 -20.56
N ASN A 218 -28.77 -3.65 -20.44
CA ASN A 218 -30.03 -2.89 -20.38
C ASN A 218 -30.82 -3.03 -21.68
N VAL A 219 -30.16 -2.92 -22.84
CA VAL A 219 -30.80 -3.11 -24.16
C VAL A 219 -31.39 -4.53 -24.31
N GLU A 220 -30.68 -5.56 -23.83
CA GLU A 220 -31.20 -6.94 -23.88
C GLU A 220 -32.43 -7.11 -22.97
N ASN A 221 -32.45 -6.47 -21.79
CA ASN A 221 -33.61 -6.47 -20.91
C ASN A 221 -34.81 -5.77 -21.55
N GLU A 222 -34.62 -4.58 -22.14
CA GLU A 222 -35.70 -3.87 -22.87
C GLU A 222 -36.25 -4.72 -24.02
N ARG A 223 -35.37 -5.41 -24.75
CA ARG A 223 -35.76 -6.33 -25.81
C ARG A 223 -36.58 -7.51 -25.29
N GLN A 224 -36.21 -8.05 -24.13
CA GLN A 224 -36.93 -9.15 -23.49
C GLN A 224 -38.33 -8.71 -23.03
N GLU A 225 -38.44 -7.54 -22.39
CA GLU A 225 -39.72 -6.96 -22.01
C GLU A 225 -40.64 -6.72 -23.21
N ALA A 226 -40.09 -6.20 -24.32
CA ALA A 226 -40.85 -6.01 -25.56
C ALA A 226 -41.36 -7.33 -26.16
N ARG A 227 -40.58 -8.43 -26.05
CA ARG A 227 -41.01 -9.77 -26.49
C ARG A 227 -42.15 -10.30 -25.62
N GLU A 228 -42.02 -10.20 -24.31
CA GLU A 228 -43.05 -10.65 -23.37
C GLU A 228 -44.37 -9.89 -23.59
N GLU A 229 -44.29 -8.59 -23.86
CA GLU A 229 -45.48 -7.79 -24.17
C GLU A 229 -46.12 -8.19 -25.50
N ALA A 230 -45.30 -8.46 -26.54
CA ALA A 230 -45.80 -8.96 -27.81
C ALA A 230 -46.50 -10.32 -27.68
N ASP A 231 -45.97 -11.23 -26.85
CA ASP A 231 -46.58 -12.54 -26.58
C ASP A 231 -47.91 -12.41 -25.82
N LYS A 232 -48.02 -11.49 -24.86
CA LYS A 232 -49.30 -11.16 -24.20
C LYS A 232 -50.31 -10.64 -25.20
N GLN A 233 -49.93 -9.68 -26.05
CA GLN A 233 -50.81 -9.13 -27.07
C GLN A 233 -51.29 -10.20 -28.05
N LYS A 234 -50.40 -11.08 -28.49
CA LYS A 234 -50.75 -12.23 -29.34
C LYS A 234 -51.78 -13.13 -28.67
N THR A 235 -51.58 -13.46 -27.40
CA THR A 235 -52.52 -14.28 -26.62
C THR A 235 -53.91 -13.63 -26.53
N ILE A 236 -53.97 -12.31 -26.33
CA ILE A 236 -55.23 -11.56 -26.31
C ILE A 236 -55.92 -11.63 -27.67
N ILE A 237 -55.18 -11.40 -28.76
CA ILE A 237 -55.72 -11.45 -30.13
C ILE A 237 -56.28 -12.83 -30.45
N ASP A 238 -55.57 -13.90 -30.10
CA ASP A 238 -56.01 -15.27 -30.37
C ASP A 238 -57.28 -15.61 -29.58
N ASN A 239 -57.37 -15.23 -28.30
CA ASN A 239 -58.60 -15.37 -27.52
C ASN A 239 -59.80 -14.61 -28.11
N LEU A 240 -59.58 -13.41 -28.66
CA LEU A 240 -60.64 -12.64 -29.32
C LEU A 240 -61.10 -13.31 -30.62
N LYS A 241 -60.19 -13.84 -31.43
CA LYS A 241 -60.53 -14.61 -32.64
C LYS A 241 -61.38 -15.85 -32.30
N ASP A 242 -61.02 -16.58 -31.26
CA ASP A 242 -61.76 -17.77 -30.81
C ASP A 242 -63.17 -17.44 -30.29
N ARG A 243 -63.41 -16.21 -29.84
CA ARG A 243 -64.74 -15.74 -29.44
C ARG A 243 -65.58 -15.31 -30.64
N ILE A 244 -64.97 -14.76 -31.68
CA ILE A 244 -65.66 -14.35 -32.91
C ILE A 244 -66.08 -15.56 -33.74
N ASN A 245 -65.28 -16.63 -33.73
CA ASN A 245 -65.55 -17.85 -34.49
C ASN A 245 -66.55 -18.83 -33.82
N ARG A 246 -67.11 -18.47 -32.65
CA ARG A 246 -68.14 -19.23 -31.92
C ARG A 246 -69.49 -18.57 -32.06
#